data_AF-A0A644SV81-F1
#
_entry.id   AF-A0A644SV81-F1
#
_cell.length_a   1.000
_cell.length_b   1.000
_cell.length_c   1.000
_cell.angle_alpha   90.00
_cell.angle_beta   90.00
_cell.angle_gamma   90.00
#
_symmetry.space_group_name_H-M   'P 1'
#
loop_
_entity.id
_entity.type
_entity.pdbx_description
1 polymer ?
#
loop_
_entity_poly.entity_id
_entity_poly.type
_entity_poly.pdbx_seq_one_letter_code
_entity_poly.pdbx_strand_id
1 'polypeptide(L)' 'MKLEGYAGICTHCFEPVKNGEEYRFPGSTTTFHARCVESNPNSYYIRRERRRSAKRTASK' A
#
# COMPACT_ATOMS: atom_id res chain seq x y z
N MET A 1 1.06 16.26 9.51
CA MET A 1 1.77 17.01 8.46
C MET A 1 1.36 16.42 7.12
N LYS A 2 0.50 17.11 6.35
CA LYS A 2 0.14 16.69 4.98
C LYS A 2 1.22 17.25 4.06
N LEU A 3 2.09 16.39 3.53
CA LEU A 3 3.02 16.79 2.47
C LEU A 3 2.17 17.05 1.23
N GLU A 4 2.01 18.32 0.84
CA GLU A 4 1.26 18.65 -0.38
C GLU A 4 1.83 17.87 -1.58
N GLY A 5 0.95 17.21 -2.33
CA GLY A 5 1.34 16.38 -3.47
C GLY A 5 1.64 14.91 -3.15
N TYR A 6 1.65 14.47 -1.88
CA TYR A 6 1.96 13.09 -1.51
C TYR A 6 0.82 12.38 -0.77
N ALA A 7 0.52 11.15 -1.18
CA ALA A 7 -0.49 10.27 -0.61
C ALA A 7 0.01 9.48 0.63
N GLY A 8 1.34 9.43 0.83
CA GLY A 8 1.98 8.78 1.98
C GLY A 8 3.40 8.30 1.68
N ILE A 9 3.87 7.34 2.47
CA ILE A 9 5.14 6.64 2.27
C ILE A 9 4.84 5.21 1.87
N CYS A 10 5.54 4.71 0.84
CA CYS A 10 5.40 3.35 0.37
C CYS A 10 5.97 2.39 1.42
N THR A 11 5.15 1.46 1.90
CA THR A 11 5.59 0.50 2.94
C THR A 11 6.55 -0.57 2.40
N HIS A 12 6.70 -0.68 1.07
CA HIS A 12 7.66 -1.61 0.46
C HIS A 12 9.05 -1.01 0.27
N CYS A 13 9.16 0.15 -0.38
CA CYS A 13 10.45 0.77 -0.72
C CYS A 13 10.81 1.97 0.16
N PHE A 14 9.93 2.39 1.07
CA PHE A 14 10.12 3.54 1.98
C PHE A 14 10.26 4.91 1.30
N GLU A 15 9.96 5.00 0.00
CA GLU A 15 9.92 6.27 -0.73
C GLU A 15 8.55 6.96 -0.63
N PRO A 16 8.48 8.29 -0.75
CA PRO A 16 7.22 9.02 -0.85
C PRO A 16 6.39 8.56 -2.05
N VAL A 17 5.07 8.45 -1.86
CA VAL A 17 4.08 8.13 -2.90
C VAL A 17 3.36 9.40 -3.28
N LYS A 18 3.45 9.80 -4.56
CA LYS A 18 2.74 10.98 -5.07
C LYS A 18 1.25 10.69 -5.20
N ASN A 19 0.42 11.71 -5.09
CA ASN A 19 -1.00 11.59 -5.36
C ASN A 19 -1.22 11.12 -6.82
N GLY A 20 -2.03 10.09 -7.01
CA GLY A 20 -2.28 9.42 -8.28
C GLY A 20 -1.41 8.18 -8.55
N GLU A 21 -0.33 7.96 -7.78
CA GLU A 21 0.54 6.78 -7.90
C GLU A 21 0.26 5.73 -6.81
N GLU A 22 -0.62 6.05 -5.86
CA GLU A 22 -0.88 5.22 -4.70
C GLU A 22 -1.73 3.99 -5.01
N TYR A 23 -1.37 2.92 -4.31
CA TYR A 23 -2.16 1.72 -4.17
C TYR A 23 -2.43 1.46 -2.69
N ARG A 24 -3.69 1.18 -2.36
CA ARG A 24 -4.10 0.74 -1.03
C ARG A 24 -4.90 -0.54 -1.15
N PHE A 25 -4.53 -1.55 -0.36
CA PHE A 25 -5.33 -2.76 -0.26
C PHE A 25 -6.71 -2.44 0.34
N PRO A 26 -7.78 -3.13 -0.07
CA PRO A 26 -9.12 -2.91 0.47
C PRO A 26 -9.15 -2.97 2.01
N GLY A 27 -9.73 -1.95 2.65
CA GLY A 27 -9.78 -1.85 4.12
C GLY A 27 -8.42 -1.65 4.80
N SER A 28 -7.36 -1.34 4.06
CA SER A 28 -6.06 -0.95 4.60
C SER A 28 -5.89 0.57 4.53
N THR A 29 -5.22 1.12 5.54
CA THR A 29 -4.71 2.50 5.56
C THR A 29 -3.27 2.59 5.06
N THR A 30 -2.65 1.45 4.74
CA THR A 30 -1.26 1.36 4.30
C THR A 30 -1.12 1.75 2.84
N THR A 31 -0.19 2.67 2.56
CA THR A 31 0.10 3.16 1.20
C THR A 31 1.27 2.40 0.58
N PHE A 32 1.14 2.06 -0.70
CA PHE A 32 2.18 1.52 -1.57
C PHE A 32 2.19 2.31 -2.88
N HIS A 33 3.27 2.26 -3.67
CA HIS A 33 3.16 2.59 -5.10
C HIS A 33 2.49 1.43 -5.83
N ALA A 34 1.65 1.73 -6.83
CA ALA A 34 1.09 0.70 -7.71
C ALA A 34 2.19 -0.17 -8.35
N ARG A 35 3.24 0.46 -8.89
CA ARG A 35 4.43 -0.22 -9.46
C ARG A 35 5.09 -1.20 -8.50
N CYS A 36 5.15 -0.85 -7.21
CA CYS A 36 5.81 -1.69 -6.21
C CYS A 36 5.02 -2.98 -5.95
N VAL A 37 3.69 -2.88 -5.98
CA VAL A 37 2.79 -4.02 -5.82
C VAL A 37 2.84 -4.94 -7.03
N GLU A 38 2.93 -4.37 -8.23
CA GLU A 38 2.99 -5.11 -9.50
C GLU A 38 4.35 -5.80 -9.73
N SER A 39 5.46 -5.08 -9.51
CA SER A 39 6.81 -5.63 -9.75
C SER A 39 7.28 -6.58 -8.65
N ASN A 40 6.79 -6.42 -7.41
CA ASN A 40 7.25 -7.22 -6.26
C ASN A 40 6.09 -7.85 -5.48
N PRO A 41 5.18 -8.61 -6.12
CA PRO A 41 3.97 -9.14 -5.47
C PRO A 41 4.29 -10.12 -4.32
N ASN A 42 5.49 -10.72 -4.34
CA ASN A 42 5.96 -11.68 -3.35
C ASN A 42 6.77 -11.05 -2.20
N SER A 43 6.97 -9.73 -2.20
CA SER A 43 7.59 -9.01 -1.09
C SER A 43 6.85 -9.29 0.22
N TYR A 44 7.61 -9.44 1.32
CA TYR A 44 7.05 -9.74 2.64
C TYR A 44 5.94 -8.74 3.05
N TYR A 45 6.18 -7.44 2.88
CA TYR A 45 5.24 -6.39 3.25
C TYR A 45 3.94 -6.45 2.43
N ILE A 46 4.07 -6.67 1.12
CA ILE A 46 2.94 -6.78 0.20
C ILE A 46 2.11 -8.04 0.49
N ARG A 47 2.75 -9.20 0.68
CA ARG A 47 2.07 -10.44 1.05
C ARG A 47 1.36 -10.33 2.39
N ARG A 48 2.02 -9.73 3.39
CA ARG A 48 1.46 -9.52 4.73
C ARG A 48 0.22 -8.64 4.66
N GLU A 49 0.27 -7.53 3.94
CA GLU A 49 -0.85 -6.59 3.88
C GLU A 49 -2.00 -7.13 3.03
N ARG A 50 -1.72 -7.85 1.94
CA ARG A 50 -2.74 -8.59 1.16
C ARG A 50 -3.51 -9.58 2.04
N ARG A 51 -2.81 -10.37 2.86
CA ARG A 51 -3.45 -11.31 3.81
C ARG A 51 -4.30 -10.60 4.87
N ARG A 52 -3.82 -9.48 5.40
CA ARG A 52 -4.56 -8.67 6.38
C ARG A 52 -5.81 -8.06 5.77
N SER A 53 -5.69 -7.49 4.58
CA SER A 53 -6.82 -6.94 3.82
C SER A 53 -7.89 -7.99 3.57
N ALA A 54 -7.51 -9.19 3.11
CA ALA A 54 -8.45 -10.30 2.92
C ALA A 54 -9.20 -10.70 4.21
N LYS A 55 -8.50 -10.72 5.36
CA LYS A 55 -9.15 -10.96 6.66
C LYS A 55 -10.13 -9.84 7.03
N ARG A 56 -9.75 -8.57 6.82
CA ARG A 56 -10.62 -7.41 7.11
C ARG A 56 -11.88 -7.41 6.25
N THR A 57 -11.78 -7.78 4.99
CA THR A 57 -12.94 -7.88 4.08
C THR A 57 -13.82 -9.08 4.38
N ALA A 58 -13.27 -10.18 4.93
CA ALA A 58 -14.03 -11.37 5.31
C ALA A 58 -14.77 -11.22 6.65
N SER A 59 -14.33 -10.29 7.52
CA SER A 59 -14.98 -10.00 8.81
C SER A 59 -16.07 -8.92 8.72
N LYS A 60 -16.47 -8.52 7.51
CA LYS A 60 -17.44 -7.46 7.25
C LYS A 60 -18.67 -8.05 6.57
#